data_AF-A0A524HV80-F1
#
_entry.id   AF-A0A524HV80-F1
#
_cell.length_a   1.000
_cell.length_b   1.000
_cell.length_c   1.000
_cell.angle_alpha   90.00
_cell.angle_beta   90.00
_cell.angle_gamma   90.00
#
_symmetry.space_group_name_H-M   'P 1'
#
loop_
_entity.id
_entity.type
_entity.pdbx_description
1 polymer ?
#
loop_
_entity_poly.entity_id
_entity_poly.type
_entity_poly.pdbx_seq_one_letter_code
_entity_poly.pdbx_strand_id
1 'polypeptide(L)'
;SFRDRLESGSGFQSYQFRELEFLLGRRDRAAIQHFPADSVGRQRLETRFRQGTMWDAFLRYVADSGYAIPAELLERDVTQPVPSSPQVQEILTSIYRENPAIVPVCERLVDLDEGLQEWRYRHVKMVERTIGTKRGTGGSAGAEYLKTTLMKPVFPDLWAIRGDLLPCRPSRTCSEAPTHLPRTTATSEWASGSC
;
A
#
# COMPACT_ATOMS: atom_id res chain seq x y z
N SER A 1 32.25 -13.02 23.97
CA SER A 1 32.06 -12.78 22.53
C SER A 1 31.98 -11.27 22.28
N PHE A 2 32.25 -10.73 21.08
CA PHE A 2 32.11 -9.28 20.80
C PHE A 2 30.67 -8.77 21.07
N ARG A 3 29.66 -9.62 20.88
CA ARG A 3 28.25 -9.30 21.16
C ARG A 3 28.00 -8.82 22.58
N ASP A 4 28.72 -9.36 23.56
CA ASP A 4 28.54 -9.01 24.97
C ASP A 4 29.00 -7.56 25.26
N ARG A 5 29.84 -6.99 24.38
CA ARG A 5 30.32 -5.60 24.43
C ARG A 5 29.34 -4.60 23.80
N LEU A 6 28.25 -5.06 23.18
CA LEU A 6 27.23 -4.19 22.58
C LEU A 6 26.22 -3.65 23.61
N GLU A 7 26.25 -4.17 24.84
CA GLU A 7 25.38 -3.75 25.95
C GLU A 7 23.91 -3.55 25.51
N SER A 8 23.34 -2.35 25.69
CA SER A 8 21.97 -1.99 25.29
C SER A 8 21.84 -1.46 23.86
N GLY A 9 22.91 -1.48 23.06
CA GLY A 9 22.92 -0.97 21.69
C GLY A 9 21.92 -1.73 20.80
N SER A 10 20.99 -1.01 20.19
CA SER A 10 19.92 -1.60 19.38
C SER A 10 19.48 -0.71 18.22
N GLY A 11 19.03 -1.33 17.12
CA GLY A 11 18.41 -0.62 16.00
C GLY A 11 17.16 0.20 16.39
N PHE A 12 16.54 -0.08 17.54
CA PHE A 12 15.48 0.78 18.10
C PHE A 12 15.93 2.20 18.41
N GLN A 13 17.22 2.41 18.61
CA GLN A 13 17.81 3.72 18.91
C GLN A 13 18.13 4.53 17.63
N SER A 14 17.79 4.02 16.44
CA SER A 14 17.95 4.77 15.20
C SER A 14 16.79 5.74 14.99
N TYR A 15 16.95 6.99 15.47
CA TYR A 15 15.93 8.03 15.27
C TYR A 15 15.73 8.35 13.79
N GLN A 16 16.77 8.30 12.96
CA GLN A 16 16.65 8.54 11.52
C GLN A 16 15.76 7.50 10.84
N PHE A 17 15.90 6.23 11.22
CA PHE A 17 15.02 5.19 10.69
C PHE A 17 13.56 5.38 11.16
N ARG A 18 13.36 5.81 12.41
CA ARG A 18 12.02 6.16 12.91
C ARG A 18 11.43 7.38 12.18
N GLU A 19 12.24 8.39 11.86
CA GLU A 19 11.81 9.54 11.05
C GLU A 19 11.36 9.10 9.65
N LEU A 20 12.10 8.19 9.01
CA LEU A 20 11.70 7.61 7.73
C LEU A 20 10.37 6.86 7.84
N GLU A 21 10.18 6.04 8.87
CA GLU A 21 8.91 5.35 9.08
C GLU A 21 7.73 6.33 9.29
N PHE A 22 7.95 7.41 10.03
CA PHE A 22 6.96 8.47 10.22
C PHE A 22 6.69 9.26 8.94
N LEU A 23 7.70 9.43 8.09
CA LEU A 23 7.54 10.00 6.75
C LEU A 23 6.65 9.14 5.87
N LEU A 24 6.86 7.82 5.89
CA LEU A 24 6.12 6.88 5.05
C LEU A 24 4.70 6.57 5.56
N GLY A 25 4.37 6.92 6.80
CA GLY A 25 3.00 6.86 7.32
C GLY A 25 2.79 5.94 8.52
N ARG A 26 3.82 5.24 8.99
CA ARG A 26 3.75 4.52 10.26
C ARG A 26 3.70 5.53 11.41
N ARG A 27 2.62 5.53 12.19
CA ARG A 27 2.48 6.39 13.38
C ARG A 27 2.55 5.58 14.66
N ASP A 28 3.68 5.67 15.34
CA ASP A 28 3.94 4.99 16.60
C ASP A 28 4.51 5.97 17.62
N ARG A 29 3.65 6.51 18.49
CA ARG A 29 4.06 7.47 19.52
C ARG A 29 4.93 6.81 20.60
N ALA A 30 4.77 5.51 20.85
CA ALA A 30 5.59 4.80 21.82
C ALA A 30 7.05 4.72 21.34
N ALA A 31 7.29 4.65 20.03
CA ALA A 31 8.64 4.71 19.47
C ALA A 31 9.42 5.98 19.85
N ILE A 32 8.74 7.12 20.07
CA ILE A 32 9.36 8.39 20.50
C ILE A 32 9.84 8.28 21.95
N GLN A 33 9.11 7.57 22.80
CA GLN A 33 9.41 7.44 24.23
C GLN A 33 10.69 6.66 24.52
N HIS A 34 11.20 5.90 23.54
CA HIS A 34 12.48 5.20 23.63
C HIS A 34 13.68 6.14 23.62
N PHE A 35 13.48 7.42 23.28
CA PHE A 35 14.51 8.44 23.25
C PHE A 35 14.42 9.34 24.49
N PRO A 36 15.55 9.66 25.15
CA PRO A 36 15.58 10.61 26.27
C PRO A 36 14.93 11.94 25.90
N ALA A 37 14.25 12.56 26.87
CA ALA A 37 13.49 13.80 26.68
C ALA A 37 14.30 14.90 25.97
N ASP A 38 15.55 15.09 26.42
CA ASP A 38 16.42 16.17 25.95
C ASP A 38 17.27 15.78 24.73
N SER A 39 17.06 14.59 24.16
CA SER A 39 17.85 14.13 23.02
C SER A 39 17.41 14.78 21.71
N VAL A 40 18.38 15.08 20.85
CA VAL A 40 18.15 15.53 19.47
C VAL A 40 17.24 14.57 18.71
N GLY A 41 17.43 13.26 18.92
CA GLY A 41 16.60 12.23 18.30
C GLY A 41 15.11 12.37 18.66
N ARG A 42 14.80 12.61 19.94
CA ARG A 42 13.41 12.82 20.37
C ARG A 42 12.80 14.08 19.78
N GLN A 43 13.51 15.20 19.84
CA GLN A 43 13.02 16.49 19.30
C GLN A 43 12.72 16.39 17.79
N ARG A 44 13.61 15.74 17.05
CA ARG A 44 13.42 15.45 15.61
C ARG A 44 12.20 14.58 15.37
N LEU A 45 12.06 13.50 16.14
CA LEU A 45 10.91 12.60 16.02
C LEU A 45 9.59 13.28 16.37
N GLU A 46 9.53 14.08 17.44
CA GLU A 46 8.34 14.84 17.80
C GLU A 46 7.94 15.83 16.71
N THR A 47 8.92 16.50 16.11
CA THR A 47 8.71 17.40 14.97
C THR A 47 8.16 16.64 13.77
N ARG A 48 8.83 15.55 13.35
CA ARG A 48 8.43 14.73 12.21
C ARG A 48 7.07 14.05 12.41
N PHE A 49 6.72 13.69 13.64
CA PHE A 49 5.46 13.04 13.98
C PHE A 49 4.24 13.94 13.74
N ARG A 50 4.40 15.28 13.86
CA ARG A 50 3.33 16.27 13.64
C ARG A 50 3.23 16.77 12.20
N GLN A 51 4.14 16.36 11.32
CA GLN A 51 4.15 16.77 9.92
C GLN A 51 3.39 15.76 9.04
N GLY A 52 2.84 16.23 7.92
CA GLY A 52 2.20 15.38 6.91
C GLY A 52 3.16 14.32 6.34
N THR A 53 2.63 13.14 6.08
CA THR A 53 3.30 11.97 5.48
C THR A 53 3.51 12.15 3.98
N MET A 54 4.29 11.24 3.39
CA MET A 54 4.41 11.12 1.93
C MET A 54 3.05 10.81 1.28
N TRP A 55 2.22 9.99 1.92
CA TRP A 55 0.87 9.70 1.43
C TRP A 55 -0.03 10.94 1.42
N ASP A 56 0.03 11.78 2.47
CA ASP A 56 -0.76 13.01 2.52
C ASP A 56 -0.35 14.01 1.43
N ALA A 57 0.95 14.08 1.12
CA ALA A 57 1.44 14.88 0.01
C ALA A 57 1.00 14.32 -1.35
N PHE A 58 1.01 13.00 -1.51
CA PHE A 58 0.52 12.34 -2.71
C PHE A 58 -0.98 12.57 -2.93
N LEU A 59 -1.81 12.44 -1.89
CA LEU A 59 -3.25 12.72 -1.99
C LEU A 59 -3.54 14.17 -2.39
N ARG A 60 -2.79 15.14 -1.85
CA ARG A 60 -2.89 16.54 -2.29
C ARG A 60 -2.50 16.72 -3.76
N TYR A 61 -1.40 16.10 -4.19
CA TYR A 61 -1.00 16.12 -5.59
C TYR A 61 -2.07 15.53 -6.54
N VAL A 62 -2.70 14.43 -6.14
CA VAL A 62 -3.82 13.83 -6.88
C VAL A 62 -5.03 14.77 -6.92
N ALA A 63 -5.36 15.41 -5.80
CA ALA A 63 -6.43 16.41 -5.73
C ALA A 63 -6.17 17.62 -6.64
N ASP A 64 -4.94 18.16 -6.60
CA ASP A 64 -4.49 19.26 -7.45
C ASP A 64 -4.49 18.90 -8.94
N SER A 65 -4.43 17.59 -9.25
CA SER A 65 -4.54 17.06 -10.61
C SER A 65 -6.00 16.88 -11.09
N GLY A 66 -6.99 17.30 -10.30
CA GLY A 66 -8.41 17.35 -10.67
C GLY A 66 -9.26 16.17 -10.15
N TYR A 67 -8.71 15.28 -9.33
CA TYR A 67 -9.47 14.17 -8.74
C TYR A 67 -10.13 14.56 -7.42
N ALA A 68 -11.35 14.08 -7.20
CA ALA A 68 -12.13 14.41 -6.01
C ALA A 68 -11.72 13.57 -4.77
N ILE A 69 -10.57 13.88 -4.19
CA ILE A 69 -10.16 13.27 -2.91
C ILE A 69 -11.04 13.80 -1.76
N PRO A 70 -11.59 12.93 -0.90
CA PRO A 70 -12.37 13.36 0.26
C PRO A 70 -11.63 14.35 1.16
N ALA A 71 -12.29 15.45 1.55
CA ALA A 71 -11.69 16.50 2.39
C ALA A 71 -11.19 15.95 3.73
N GLU A 72 -11.91 14.98 4.32
CA GLU A 72 -11.53 14.28 5.54
C GLU A 72 -10.16 13.57 5.45
N LEU A 73 -9.71 13.19 4.26
CA LEU A 73 -8.38 12.59 4.05
C LEU A 73 -7.30 13.65 3.81
N LEU A 74 -7.66 14.81 3.23
CA LEU A 74 -6.76 15.94 3.02
C LEU A 74 -6.46 16.71 4.31
N GLU A 75 -7.44 16.78 5.22
CA GLU A 75 -7.41 17.55 6.47
C GLU A 75 -7.33 16.65 7.72
N ARG A 76 -7.01 15.37 7.55
CA ARG A 76 -6.97 14.40 8.66
C ARG A 76 -5.97 14.77 9.76
N ASP A 77 -6.16 14.20 10.95
CA ASP A 77 -5.13 14.17 11.98
C ASP A 77 -3.93 13.35 11.50
N VAL A 78 -2.87 14.05 11.08
CA VAL A 78 -1.64 13.44 10.55
C VAL A 78 -0.92 12.56 11.57
N THR A 79 -1.22 12.71 12.87
CA THR A 79 -0.61 11.91 13.93
C THR A 79 -1.22 10.51 14.06
N GLN A 80 -2.34 10.24 13.38
CA GLN A 80 -2.93 8.92 13.26
C GLN A 80 -2.38 8.16 12.04
N PRO A 81 -2.39 6.81 12.08
CA PRO A 81 -2.13 5.98 10.90
C PRO A 81 -3.03 6.38 9.74
N VAL A 82 -2.51 6.27 8.51
CA VAL A 82 -3.30 6.51 7.29
C VAL A 82 -4.37 5.41 7.18
N PRO A 83 -5.67 5.76 7.12
CA PRO A 83 -6.72 4.78 6.85
C PRO A 83 -6.71 4.38 5.38
N SER A 84 -7.01 3.12 5.11
CA SER A 84 -7.37 2.67 3.76
C SER A 84 -8.76 3.19 3.40
N SER A 85 -8.96 3.60 2.15
CA SER A 85 -10.22 4.17 1.67
C SER A 85 -10.65 3.55 0.34
N PRO A 86 -11.83 2.90 0.27
CA PRO A 86 -12.40 2.41 -1.00
C PRO A 86 -12.58 3.52 -2.05
N GLN A 87 -12.96 4.72 -1.62
CA GLN A 87 -13.11 5.87 -2.51
C GLN A 87 -11.77 6.27 -3.16
N VAL A 88 -10.68 6.25 -2.37
CA VAL A 88 -9.33 6.47 -2.92
C VAL A 88 -8.93 5.34 -3.87
N GLN A 89 -9.29 4.09 -3.58
CA GLN A 89 -8.99 2.94 -4.45
C GLN A 89 -9.69 3.06 -5.82
N GLU A 90 -10.95 3.51 -5.86
CA GLU A 90 -11.68 3.80 -7.11
C GLU A 90 -10.98 4.89 -7.92
N ILE A 91 -10.59 5.98 -7.26
CA ILE A 91 -9.85 7.10 -7.89
C ILE A 91 -8.51 6.60 -8.46
N LEU A 92 -7.74 5.84 -7.68
CA LEU A 92 -6.48 5.27 -8.14
C LEU A 92 -6.70 4.34 -9.33
N THR A 93 -7.71 3.48 -9.30
CA THR A 93 -8.06 2.60 -10.43
C THR A 93 -8.36 3.41 -11.70
N SER A 94 -9.08 4.53 -11.58
CA SER A 94 -9.33 5.44 -12.71
C SER A 94 -8.03 6.06 -13.23
N ILE A 95 -7.14 6.52 -12.34
CA ILE A 95 -5.81 7.05 -12.68
C ILE A 95 -5.01 6.04 -13.50
N TYR A 96 -4.98 4.77 -13.08
CA TYR A 96 -4.25 3.71 -13.79
C TYR A 96 -4.78 3.42 -15.20
N ARG A 97 -6.07 3.67 -15.45
CA ARG A 97 -6.70 3.42 -16.75
C ARG A 97 -6.62 4.62 -17.68
N GLU A 98 -6.67 5.83 -17.12
CA GLU A 98 -7.00 7.03 -17.90
C GLU A 98 -5.92 8.11 -17.85
N ASN A 99 -5.02 8.09 -16.85
CA ASN A 99 -4.06 9.16 -16.65
C ASN A 99 -2.60 8.67 -16.56
N PRO A 100 -1.93 8.50 -17.71
CA PRO A 100 -0.55 8.00 -17.76
C PRO A 100 0.48 8.95 -17.13
N ALA A 101 0.12 10.20 -16.82
CA ALA A 101 1.05 11.16 -16.21
C ALA A 101 1.25 10.91 -14.71
N ILE A 102 0.21 10.45 -14.00
CA ILE A 102 0.25 10.20 -12.55
C ILE A 102 0.73 8.78 -12.24
N VAL A 103 0.44 7.81 -13.14
CA VAL A 103 0.81 6.39 -12.96
C VAL A 103 2.28 6.17 -12.58
N PRO A 104 3.28 6.82 -13.19
CA PRO A 104 4.67 6.66 -12.79
C PRO A 104 4.93 7.06 -11.33
N VAL A 105 4.21 8.05 -10.79
CA VAL A 105 4.33 8.44 -9.37
C VAL A 105 3.75 7.34 -8.48
N CYS A 106 2.59 6.79 -8.84
CA CYS A 106 1.98 5.66 -8.14
C CYS A 106 2.93 4.44 -8.11
N GLU A 107 3.51 4.08 -9.25
CA GLU A 107 4.46 2.96 -9.33
C GLU A 107 5.71 3.20 -8.49
N ARG A 108 6.24 4.42 -8.43
CA ARG A 108 7.41 4.72 -7.58
C ARG A 108 7.12 4.63 -6.09
N LEU A 109 5.88 4.90 -5.66
CA LEU A 109 5.46 4.66 -4.29
C LEU A 109 5.37 3.16 -3.99
N VAL A 110 4.89 2.35 -4.94
CA VAL A 110 4.90 0.89 -4.79
C VAL A 110 6.31 0.33 -4.78
N ASP A 111 7.20 0.75 -5.69
CA ASP A 111 8.62 0.37 -5.71
C ASP A 111 9.29 0.67 -4.35
N LEU A 112 8.97 1.82 -3.75
CA LEU A 112 9.49 2.23 -2.45
C LEU A 112 9.01 1.32 -1.31
N ASP A 113 7.72 0.95 -1.32
CA ASP A 113 7.15 0.02 -0.32
C ASP A 113 7.74 -1.39 -0.49
N GLU A 114 7.84 -1.89 -1.73
CA GLU A 114 8.52 -3.15 -2.04
C GLU A 114 9.96 -3.18 -1.52
N GLY A 115 10.74 -2.14 -1.82
CA GLY A 115 12.12 -2.01 -1.35
C GLY A 115 12.22 -1.96 0.18
N LEU A 116 11.29 -1.28 0.85
CA LEU A 116 11.24 -1.26 2.31
C LEU A 116 10.95 -2.66 2.90
N GLN A 117 10.00 -3.38 2.29
CA GLN A 117 9.61 -4.71 2.73
C GLN A 117 10.71 -5.74 2.48
N GLU A 118 11.41 -5.65 1.35
CA GLU A 118 12.60 -6.45 1.07
C GLU A 118 13.69 -6.19 2.10
N TRP A 119 13.97 -4.92 2.41
CA TRP A 119 14.95 -4.56 3.44
C TRP A 119 14.58 -5.16 4.80
N ARG A 120 13.30 -5.06 5.22
CA ARG A 120 12.83 -5.64 6.49
C ARG A 120 13.00 -7.16 6.50
N TYR A 121 12.69 -7.83 5.39
CA TYR A 121 12.84 -9.29 5.29
C TYR A 121 14.31 -9.70 5.39
N ARG A 122 15.20 -9.06 4.60
CA ARG A 122 16.64 -9.32 4.65
C ARG A 122 17.21 -9.06 6.04
N HIS A 123 16.74 -8.02 6.74
CA HIS A 123 17.12 -7.73 8.12
C HIS A 123 16.67 -8.85 9.08
N VAL A 124 15.42 -9.34 8.98
CA VAL A 124 14.95 -10.50 9.77
C VAL A 124 15.84 -11.71 9.54
N LYS A 125 16.10 -12.08 8.29
CA LYS A 125 16.94 -13.25 7.96
C LYS A 125 18.38 -13.09 8.46
N MET A 126 18.94 -11.88 8.39
CA MET A 126 20.26 -11.57 8.94
C MET A 126 20.29 -11.75 10.47
N VAL A 127 19.26 -11.32 11.18
CA VAL A 127 19.16 -11.51 12.64
C VAL A 127 19.01 -12.99 12.98
N GLU A 128 18.11 -13.72 12.30
CA GLU A 128 17.90 -15.16 12.52
C GLU A 128 19.18 -15.97 12.29
N ARG A 129 19.93 -15.73 11.21
CA ARG A 129 21.17 -16.47 10.94
C ARG A 129 22.30 -16.16 11.93
N THR A 130 22.28 -14.98 12.55
CA THR A 130 23.34 -14.52 13.45
C THR A 130 23.08 -14.94 14.90
N ILE A 131 21.83 -14.83 15.38
CA ILE A 131 21.50 -15.06 16.79
C ILE A 131 20.37 -16.07 17.01
N GLY A 132 19.83 -16.68 15.96
CA GLY A 132 18.68 -17.59 16.05
C GLY A 132 17.47 -16.90 16.65
N THR A 133 16.87 -17.54 17.65
CA THR A 133 15.69 -17.06 18.39
C THR A 133 16.05 -16.28 19.67
N LYS A 134 17.33 -15.96 19.88
CA LYS A 134 17.77 -15.21 21.07
C LYS A 134 17.13 -13.82 21.09
N ARG A 135 16.83 -13.33 22.30
CA ARG A 135 16.33 -11.96 22.53
C ARG A 135 17.32 -10.92 22.00
N GLY A 136 16.76 -9.82 21.52
CA GLY A 136 17.55 -8.66 21.07
C GLY A 136 18.21 -7.95 22.25
N THR A 137 19.34 -7.28 21.99
CA THR A 137 20.05 -6.43 22.98
C THR A 137 19.19 -5.26 23.45
N GLY A 138 18.25 -4.80 22.63
CA GLY A 138 17.23 -3.79 23.00
C GLY A 138 16.00 -4.34 23.72
N GLY A 139 16.04 -5.56 24.26
CA GLY A 139 14.95 -6.14 25.06
C GLY A 139 13.81 -6.79 24.27
N SER A 140 13.76 -6.66 22.94
CA SER A 140 12.72 -7.31 22.12
C SER A 140 12.88 -8.83 22.05
N ALA A 141 11.83 -9.50 21.54
CA ALA A 141 11.84 -10.92 21.21
C ALA A 141 12.78 -11.29 20.03
N GLY A 142 13.68 -10.38 19.61
CA GLY A 142 14.64 -10.63 18.53
C GLY A 142 13.96 -10.73 17.17
N ALA A 143 14.26 -11.80 16.44
CA ALA A 143 13.70 -12.04 15.11
C ALA A 143 12.16 -12.08 15.09
N GLU A 144 11.53 -12.64 16.13
CA GLU A 144 10.06 -12.72 16.22
C GLU A 144 9.39 -11.34 16.25
N TYR A 145 9.97 -10.38 16.99
CA TYR A 145 9.49 -9.01 16.94
C TYR A 145 9.61 -8.42 15.53
N LEU A 146 10.75 -8.62 14.87
CA LEU A 146 10.99 -8.05 13.54
C LEU A 146 10.04 -8.62 12.49
N LYS A 147 9.65 -9.91 12.60
CA LYS A 147 8.63 -10.51 11.74
C LYS A 147 7.29 -9.78 11.81
N THR A 148 6.91 -9.25 12.97
CA THR A 148 5.65 -8.48 13.11
C THR A 148 5.64 -7.18 12.30
N THR A 149 6.79 -6.76 11.77
CA THR A 149 6.92 -5.57 10.90
C THR A 149 6.79 -5.91 9.42
N LEU A 150 6.85 -7.19 9.05
CA LEU A 150 6.63 -7.65 7.68
C LEU A 150 5.15 -7.65 7.31
N MET A 151 4.88 -7.68 6.00
CA MET A 151 3.52 -7.75 5.43
C MET A 151 2.57 -6.62 5.87
N LYS A 152 3.14 -5.45 6.20
CA LYS A 152 2.41 -4.23 6.52
C LYS A 152 2.79 -3.15 5.49
N PRO A 153 2.10 -3.09 4.34
CA PRO A 153 2.38 -2.08 3.32
C PRO A 153 2.18 -0.68 3.91
N VAL A 154 3.04 0.26 3.52
CA VAL A 154 2.90 1.67 3.93
C VAL A 154 1.84 2.40 3.09
N PHE A 155 1.56 1.91 1.88
CA PHE A 155 0.56 2.49 0.96
C PHE A 155 -0.52 1.45 0.61
N PRO A 156 -1.39 1.05 1.56
CA PRO A 156 -2.30 -0.09 1.39
C PRO A 156 -3.24 0.03 0.18
N ASP A 157 -3.71 1.24 -0.14
CA ASP A 157 -4.65 1.44 -1.25
C ASP A 157 -4.02 1.18 -2.62
N LEU A 158 -2.72 1.48 -2.81
CA LEU A 158 -2.01 1.16 -4.06
C LEU A 158 -1.89 -0.36 -4.29
N TRP A 159 -1.78 -1.13 -3.21
CA TRP A 159 -1.76 -2.59 -3.26
C TRP A 159 -3.15 -3.20 -3.45
N ALA A 160 -4.16 -2.62 -2.79
CA ALA A 160 -5.54 -3.11 -2.84
C ALA A 160 -6.09 -3.13 -4.27
N ILE A 161 -5.80 -2.09 -5.06
CA ILE A 161 -6.32 -1.96 -6.42
C ILE A 161 -5.72 -2.95 -7.43
N ARG A 162 -4.64 -3.67 -7.09
CA ARG A 162 -3.92 -4.51 -8.06
C ARG A 162 -4.80 -5.60 -8.66
N GLY A 163 -5.76 -6.12 -7.90
CA GLY A 163 -6.75 -7.07 -8.40
C GLY A 163 -7.68 -6.48 -9.47
N ASP A 164 -8.03 -5.20 -9.32
CA ASP A 164 -8.99 -4.49 -10.17
C ASP A 164 -8.38 -3.92 -11.45
N LEU A 165 -7.05 -3.88 -11.53
CA LEU A 165 -6.31 -3.50 -12.73
C LEU A 165 -6.22 -4.63 -13.77
N LEU A 166 -6.43 -5.88 -13.35
CA LEU A 166 -6.39 -7.01 -14.25
C LEU A 166 -7.65 -7.04 -15.12
N PRO A 167 -7.53 -7.32 -16.42
CA PRO A 167 -8.69 -7.47 -17.28
C PRO A 167 -9.56 -8.61 -16.75
N CYS A 168 -10.88 -8.37 -16.66
CA CYS A 168 -11.84 -9.40 -16.31
C CYS A 168 -11.71 -10.54 -17.34
N ARG A 169 -11.30 -11.73 -16.88
CA ARG A 169 -11.27 -12.91 -17.75
C ARG A 169 -12.71 -13.20 -18.14
N PRO A 170 -13.07 -13.28 -19.44
CA PRO A 170 -14.42 -13.67 -19.83
C PRO A 170 -14.71 -15.03 -19.19
N SER A 171 -15.69 -15.06 -18.29
CA SER A 171 -16.17 -16.30 -17.70
C SER A 171 -16.70 -17.18 -18.84
N ARG A 172 -16.27 -18.44 -18.91
CA ARG A 172 -16.72 -19.44 -19.90
C ARG A 172 -18.21 -19.85 -19.77
N THR A 173 -19.03 -19.02 -19.15
CA THR A 173 -20.45 -19.24 -18.90
C THR A 173 -21.25 -17.99 -19.25
N CYS A 174 -20.97 -17.36 -20.38
CA CYS A 174 -22.05 -16.72 -21.13
C CYS A 174 -22.60 -17.83 -22.04
N SER A 175 -23.58 -18.60 -21.54
CA SER A 175 -24.40 -19.41 -22.44
C SER A 175 -25.04 -18.43 -23.40
N GLU A 176 -24.70 -18.52 -24.68
CA GLU A 176 -25.52 -17.94 -25.74
C GLU A 176 -26.98 -18.35 -25.47
N ALA A 177 -27.86 -17.37 -25.36
CA ALA A 177 -29.29 -17.63 -25.34
C ALA A 177 -29.64 -18.29 -26.68
N PRO A 178 -30.38 -19.42 -26.71
CA PRO A 178 -30.74 -20.05 -27.97
C PRO A 178 -31.72 -19.14 -28.71
N THR A 179 -31.29 -18.64 -29.86
CA THR A 179 -32.15 -17.93 -30.83
C THR A 179 -33.14 -18.93 -31.43
N HIS A 180 -34.26 -19.16 -30.75
CA HIS A 180 -35.41 -19.82 -31.35
C HIS A 180 -36.33 -18.77 -31.99
N LEU A 181 -36.26 -18.66 -33.31
CA LEU A 181 -37.34 -18.13 -34.14
C LEU A 181 -38.04 -19.31 -34.81
N PRO A 182 -39.33 -19.59 -34.54
CA PRO A 182 -40.08 -20.53 -35.36
C PRO A 182 -40.48 -19.85 -36.67
N ARG A 183 -39.89 -20.30 -37.79
CA ARG A 183 -40.40 -20.04 -39.13
C ARG A 183 -41.58 -20.98 -39.38
N THR A 184 -42.79 -20.43 -39.36
CA THR A 184 -43.97 -21.10 -39.94
C THR A 184 -43.83 -21.12 -41.46
N THR A 185 -43.74 -22.33 -42.01
CA THR A 185 -43.95 -22.63 -43.43
C THR A 185 -45.44 -22.61 -43.74
N ALA A 186 -45.87 -21.78 -44.68
CA ALA A 186 -47.11 -21.97 -45.41
C ALA A 186 -46.78 -21.95 -46.91
N THR A 187 -46.97 -23.10 -47.51
CA THR A 187 -46.91 -23.44 -48.94
C THR A 187 -48.20 -23.03 -49.64
N SER A 188 -48.08 -22.45 -50.84
CA SER A 188 -48.70 -22.86 -52.11
C SER A 188 -48.88 -21.62 -53.02
N GLU A 189 -48.24 -21.53 -54.20
CA GLU A 189 -48.45 -22.24 -55.46
C GLU A 189 -49.38 -21.45 -56.41
N TRP A 190 -49.04 -21.51 -57.71
CA TRP A 190 -49.78 -21.03 -58.90
C TRP A 190 -49.73 -19.52 -59.21
N ALA A 191 -49.59 -19.04 -60.44
CA ALA A 191 -49.16 -19.54 -61.74
C ALA A 191 -49.21 -18.34 -62.70
N SER A 192 -48.32 -18.31 -63.68
CA SER A 192 -48.52 -17.83 -65.07
C SER A 192 -49.28 -16.52 -65.37
N GLY A 193 -48.67 -15.68 -66.22
CA GLY A 193 -49.45 -14.96 -67.25
C GLY A 193 -48.93 -13.59 -67.65
N SER A 194 -48.42 -13.52 -68.87
CA SER A 194 -47.92 -12.38 -69.65
C SER A 194 -48.74 -11.07 -69.62
N CYS A 195 -48.06 -9.93 -69.73
CA CYS A 195 -47.88 -9.16 -70.98
C CYS A 195 -46.77 -8.11 -70.77
#